data_AF-A0A939XAW8-F1
#
_entry.id   AF-A0A939XAW8-F1
#
_cell.length_a   1.000
_cell.length_b   1.000
_cell.length_c   1.000
_cell.angle_alpha   90.00
_cell.angle_beta   90.00
_cell.angle_gamma   90.00
#
_symmetry.space_group_name_H-M   'P 1'
#
loop_
_entity.id
_entity.type
_entity.pdbx_description
1 polymer ?
#
loop_
_entity_poly.entity_id
_entity_poly.type
_entity_poly.pdbx_seq_one_letter_code
_entity_poly.pdbx_strand_id
1 'polypeptide(L)' 'MFTDVSSYSLPTSEFTHRRKALASKLKENTAVVLFAGHAPSASLDDTYPFLPNRTFFYLTGIEQEDSVFI' A
#
# COMPACT_ATOMS: atom_id res chain seq x y z
N MET A 1 28.31 12.66 -1.93
CA MET A 1 26.99 13.19 -1.55
C MET A 1 26.03 12.03 -1.51
N PHE A 2 25.82 11.42 -0.35
CA PHE A 2 24.72 10.49 -0.15
C PHE A 2 23.49 11.35 0.10
N THR A 3 22.62 11.44 -0.90
CA THR A 3 21.29 12.03 -0.70
C THR A 3 20.59 11.21 0.38
N ASP A 4 20.13 11.88 1.42
CA ASP A 4 19.28 11.28 2.45
C ASP A 4 18.00 10.76 1.79
N VAL A 5 17.99 9.46 1.47
CA VAL A 5 16.86 8.77 0.82
C VAL A 5 15.62 8.77 1.73
N SER A 6 15.80 9.13 3.00
CA SER A 6 14.79 9.09 4.06
C SER A 6 13.71 10.16 3.95
N SER A 7 13.83 11.13 3.03
CA SER A 7 12.88 12.25 2.88
C SER A 7 12.09 12.27 1.57
N TYR A 8 12.33 11.30 0.67
CA TYR A 8 11.66 11.28 -0.63
C TYR A 8 10.26 10.65 -0.52
N SER A 9 9.22 11.45 -0.74
CA SER A 9 7.85 10.98 -0.90
C SER A 9 7.50 10.80 -2.38
N LEU A 10 6.82 9.70 -2.71
CA LEU A 10 6.33 9.47 -4.08
C LEU A 10 5.17 10.43 -4.39
N PRO A 11 5.14 11.05 -5.57
CA PRO A 11 4.01 11.89 -5.95
C PRO A 11 2.77 11.01 -6.23
N THR A 12 1.57 11.56 -5.95
CA THR A 12 0.29 10.85 -6.13
C THR A 12 0.06 10.35 -7.57
N SER A 13 0.70 10.98 -8.55
CA SER A 13 0.68 10.59 -9.96
C SER A 13 1.26 9.19 -10.19
N GLU A 14 2.31 8.80 -9.45
CA GLU A 14 2.97 7.49 -9.61
C GLU A 14 2.05 6.34 -9.21
N PHE A 15 1.33 6.48 -8.10
CA PHE A 15 0.35 5.48 -7.68
C PHE A 15 -0.78 5.34 -8.71
N THR A 16 -1.23 6.45 -9.29
CA THR A 16 -2.24 6.43 -10.36
C THR A 16 -1.72 5.73 -11.62
N HIS A 17 -0.47 5.97 -12.01
CA HIS A 17 0.17 5.30 -13.15
C HIS A 17 0.25 3.79 -12.94
N ARG A 18 0.71 3.33 -11.78
CA ARG A 18 0.80 1.90 -11.45
C ARG A 18 -0.56 1.21 -11.46
N ARG A 19 -1.60 1.86 -10.92
CA ARG A 19 -2.98 1.34 -10.97
C ARG A 19 -3.50 1.22 -12.41
N LYS A 20 -3.21 2.19 -13.29
CA LYS A 20 -3.55 2.10 -14.72
C LYS A 20 -2.82 0.96 -15.43
N ALA A 21 -1.53 0.75 -15.12
CA ALA A 21 -0.74 -0.34 -15.66
C ALA A 21 -1.19 -1.72 -15.16
N LEU A 22 -1.77 -1.81 -13.96
CA LEU A 22 -2.44 -3.01 -13.47
C LEU A 22 -3.77 -3.21 -14.20
N ALA A 23 -4.59 -2.17 -14.30
CA ALA A 23 -5.90 -2.23 -14.95
C ALA A 23 -5.82 -2.67 -16.42
N SER A 24 -4.78 -2.27 -17.16
CA SER A 24 -4.59 -2.68 -18.56
C SER A 24 -4.30 -4.17 -18.75
N LYS A 25 -3.93 -4.89 -17.68
CA LYS A 25 -3.67 -6.33 -17.70
C LYS A 25 -4.88 -7.15 -17.25
N LEU A 26 -5.90 -6.49 -16.72
CA LEU A 26 -7.12 -7.14 -16.23
C LEU A 26 -8.11 -7.32 -17.38
N LYS A 27 -9.02 -8.29 -17.20
CA LYS A 27 -10.13 -8.51 -18.14
C LYS A 27 -11.22 -7.47 -17.88
N GLU A 28 -11.99 -7.16 -18.91
CA GLU A 28 -13.21 -6.37 -18.79
C GLU A 28 -14.14 -6.94 -17.70
N ASN A 29 -14.83 -6.06 -16.96
CA ASN A 29 -15.73 -6.42 -15.85
C ASN A 29 -15.07 -7.20 -14.69
N THR A 30 -13.78 -6.98 -14.44
CA THR A 30 -13.13 -7.49 -13.23
C THR A 30 -12.86 -6.37 -12.24
N ALA A 31 -12.93 -6.70 -10.95
CA ALA A 31 -12.58 -5.80 -9.86
C ALA A 31 -11.39 -6.38 -9.09
N VAL A 32 -10.57 -5.51 -8.52
CA VAL A 32 -9.45 -5.89 -7.66
C VAL A 32 -9.72 -5.33 -6.29
N VAL A 33 -9.64 -6.18 -5.27
CA VAL A 33 -9.77 -5.76 -3.87
C VAL A 33 -8.42 -5.94 -3.19
N LEU A 34 -7.91 -4.86 -2.61
CA LEU A 34 -6.63 -4.85 -1.90
C LEU A 34 -6.88 -4.52 -0.43
N PHE A 35 -6.25 -5.28 0.46
CA PHE A 35 -6.35 -5.10 1.90
C PHE A 35 -5.03 -4.57 2.45
N ALA A 36 -5.10 -3.57 3.34
CA ALA A 36 -3.94 -3.04 4.05
C ALA A 36 -3.42 -4.04 5.09
N GLY A 37 -4.32 -4.83 5.69
CA GLY A 37 -4.04 -5.71 6.82
C GLY A 37 -4.17 -4.98 8.16
N HIS A 38 -3.79 -5.68 9.23
CA HIS A 38 -3.84 -5.21 10.60
C HIS A 38 -2.49 -5.47 11.29
N ALA A 39 -2.17 -4.70 12.33
CA ALA A 39 -0.94 -4.88 13.10
C ALA A 39 -0.90 -6.27 13.77
N PRO A 40 0.20 -7.04 13.67
CA PRO A 40 0.28 -8.30 14.38
C PRO A 40 0.35 -8.04 15.89
N SER A 41 -0.47 -8.78 16.64
CA SER A 41 -0.45 -8.73 18.10
C SER A 41 0.92 -9.18 18.62
N ALA A 42 1.48 -8.41 19.54
CA ALA A 42 2.66 -8.80 20.32
C ALA A 42 2.21 -9.48 21.62
N SER A 43 3.04 -9.46 22.67
CA SER A 43 2.70 -10.06 23.96
C SER A 43 1.78 -9.16 24.79
N LEU A 44 0.86 -9.78 25.55
CA LEU A 44 -0.12 -9.08 26.40
C LEU A 44 -0.99 -8.14 25.54
N ASP A 45 -1.03 -6.86 25.88
CA ASP A 45 -1.84 -5.82 25.23
C ASP A 45 -1.02 -4.98 24.22
N ASP A 46 0.18 -5.44 23.88
CA ASP A 46 1.08 -4.73 22.96
C ASP A 46 0.92 -5.21 21.51
N THR A 47 1.21 -4.34 20.56
CA THR A 47 1.14 -4.61 19.11
C THR A 47 2.44 -4.21 18.45
N TYR A 48 2.94 -5.03 17.51
CA TYR A 48 4.10 -4.63 16.71
C TYR A 48 3.75 -3.40 15.84
N PRO A 49 4.76 -2.59 15.46
CA PRO A 49 4.55 -1.50 14.52
C PRO A 49 3.87 -2.00 13.25
N PHE A 50 2.76 -1.35 12.88
CA PHE A 50 2.01 -1.72 11.70
C PHE A 50 2.85 -1.51 10.44
N LEU A 51 2.86 -2.52 9.57
CA LEU A 51 3.38 -2.41 8.23
C LEU A 51 2.28 -2.84 7.26
N PRO A 52 1.82 -1.93 6.37
CA PRO A 52 0.79 -2.28 5.41
C PRO A 52 1.30 -3.38 4.48
N ASN A 53 0.36 -4.15 3.92
CA ASN A 53 0.67 -5.09 2.86
C ASN A 53 1.46 -4.37 1.74
N ARG A 54 2.60 -4.95 1.34
CA ARG A 54 3.51 -4.30 0.37
C ARG A 54 2.85 -4.04 -0.98
N THR A 55 1.98 -4.92 -1.44
CA THR A 55 1.23 -4.74 -2.70
C THR A 55 0.19 -3.63 -2.55
N PHE A 56 -0.50 -3.58 -1.40
CA PHE A 56 -1.43 -2.48 -1.08
C PHE A 56 -0.69 -1.14 -1.05
N PHE A 57 0.40 -1.04 -0.30
CA PHE A 57 1.20 0.18 -0.20
C PHE A 57 1.80 0.60 -1.55
N TYR A 58 2.30 -0.35 -2.34
CA TYR A 58 2.88 -0.06 -3.66
C TYR A 58 1.90 0.60 -4.63
N LEU A 59 0.62 0.23 -4.55
CA LEU A 59 -0.45 0.70 -5.44
C LEU A 59 -1.22 1.89 -4.88
N THR A 60 -1.27 2.06 -3.57
CA THR A 60 -2.11 3.09 -2.91
C THR A 60 -1.31 4.18 -2.22
N GLY A 61 -0.12 3.86 -1.67
CA GLY A 61 0.66 4.74 -0.81
C GLY A 61 0.05 4.93 0.59
N ILE A 62 -0.95 4.13 0.97
CA ILE A 62 -1.66 4.26 2.25
C ILE A 62 -0.97 3.38 3.30
N GLU A 63 -0.70 3.97 4.46
CA GLU A 63 -0.08 3.31 5.63
C GLU A 63 -1.07 3.05 6.77
N GLN A 64 -2.35 3.38 6.59
CA GLN A 64 -3.40 3.15 7.58
C GLN A 64 -3.76 1.66 7.64
N GLU A 65 -3.85 1.13 8.86
CA GLU A 65 -4.38 -0.21 9.12
C GLU A 65 -5.88 -0.32 8.81
N ASP A 66 -6.38 -1.55 8.67
CA ASP A 66 -7.79 -1.86 8.47
C ASP A 66 -8.45 -1.14 7.28
N SER A 67 -7.62 -0.79 6.29
CA SER A 67 -8.04 -0.12 5.06
C SER A 67 -8.25 -1.12 3.91
N VAL A 68 -9.26 -0.85 3.08
CA VAL A 68 -9.58 -1.64 1.89
C VAL A 68 -9.66 -0.71 0.68
N PHE A 69 -9.02 -1.10 -0.41
CA PHE A 69 -9.05 -0.40 -1.69
C PHE A 69 -9.72 -1.27 -2.76
N ILE A 70 -10.60 -0.67 -3.54
CA ILE A 70 -11.40 -1.30 -4.60
C ILE A 70 -11.28 -0.47 -5.88
#